data_AF-A0A800J4F6-F1
#
_entry.id   AF-A0A800J4F6-F1
#
_cell.length_a   1.000
_cell.length_b   1.000
_cell.length_c   1.000
_cell.angle_alpha   90.00
_cell.angle_beta   90.00
_cell.angle_gamma   90.00
#
_symmetry.space_group_name_H-M   'P 1'
#
loop_
_entity.id
_entity.type
_entity.pdbx_description
1 polymer ?
#
loop_
_entity_poly.entity_id
_entity_poly.type
_entity_poly.pdbx_seq_one_letter_code
_entity_poly.pdbx_strand_id
1 'polypeptide(L)'
;MLALLLALTVASADTLLVIAHRGASGHRPEHTLAAYRLAVEMGADVIEPDVVSTKDGVLIARHENEISGTTDVASRPEFASRRTTRAIDGREISGWFTEDFTWAELSTLRDLAPEMTVVVADAKVHQV
;
A
#
# COMPACT_ATOMS: atom_id res chain seq x y z
N MET A 1 57.55 -8.42 26.38
CA MET A 1 56.47 -9.18 25.71
C MET A 1 55.13 -8.65 26.20
N LEU A 2 54.50 -7.74 25.47
CA LEU A 2 53.09 -7.42 25.65
C LEU A 2 52.56 -7.00 24.28
N ALA A 3 52.15 -8.00 23.49
CA ALA A 3 51.49 -7.75 22.22
C ALA A 3 50.06 -7.31 22.52
N LEU A 4 49.83 -6.01 22.34
CA LEU A 4 48.53 -5.37 22.23
C LEU A 4 47.80 -6.00 21.04
N LEU A 5 47.03 -7.06 21.28
CA LEU A 5 46.09 -7.58 20.28
C LEU A 5 44.86 -6.68 20.32
N LEU A 6 44.89 -5.67 19.47
CA LEU A 6 43.71 -4.95 19.00
C LEU A 6 42.73 -6.02 18.49
N ALA A 7 41.69 -6.33 19.26
CA ALA A 7 40.58 -7.13 18.77
C ALA A 7 39.92 -6.31 17.66
N LEU A 8 40.35 -6.59 16.42
CA LEU A 8 39.74 -6.10 15.21
C LEU A 8 38.25 -6.46 15.31
N THR A 9 37.42 -5.46 15.55
CA THR A 9 35.98 -5.59 15.36
C THR A 9 35.79 -5.92 13.90
N VAL A 10 35.57 -7.20 13.61
CA VAL A 10 35.01 -7.61 12.34
C VAL A 10 33.64 -6.94 12.30
N ALA A 11 33.53 -5.83 11.56
CA ALA A 11 32.22 -5.32 11.17
C ALA A 11 31.51 -6.49 10.47
N SER A 12 30.43 -6.97 11.08
CA SER A 12 29.64 -8.06 10.54
C SER A 12 29.13 -7.65 9.16
N ALA A 13 29.23 -8.59 8.21
CA ALA A 13 28.72 -8.48 6.85
C ALA A 13 27.24 -8.05 6.83
N ASP A 14 26.89 -7.29 5.78
CA ASP A 14 25.56 -6.78 5.40
C ASP A 14 24.41 -7.19 6.32
N THR A 15 23.94 -6.26 7.14
CA THR A 15 22.68 -6.40 7.87
C THR A 15 21.58 -6.82 6.90
N LEU A 16 20.85 -7.90 7.22
CA LEU A 16 19.71 -8.32 6.41
C LEU A 16 18.67 -7.20 6.39
N LEU A 17 18.31 -6.74 5.20
CA LEU A 17 17.28 -5.73 5.01
C LEU A 17 15.90 -6.32 5.30
N VAL A 18 15.18 -5.72 6.24
CA VAL A 18 13.81 -6.09 6.60
C VAL A 18 12.83 -5.18 5.85
N ILE A 19 12.16 -5.75 4.85
CA ILE A 19 11.14 -5.05 4.05
C ILE A 19 9.75 -5.47 4.54
N ALA A 20 8.97 -4.53 5.05
CA ALA A 20 7.59 -4.75 5.47
C ALA A 20 6.64 -4.72 4.26
N HIS A 21 6.38 -5.89 3.70
CA HIS A 21 5.45 -6.12 2.59
C HIS A 21 4.02 -5.66 2.97
N ARG A 22 3.60 -4.54 2.38
CA ARG A 22 2.33 -3.84 2.65
C ARG A 22 2.15 -3.36 4.09
N GLY A 23 3.25 -3.13 4.80
CA GLY A 23 3.28 -2.84 6.24
C GLY A 23 3.31 -4.10 7.11
N ALA A 24 2.91 -3.99 8.37
CA ALA A 24 2.75 -5.13 9.28
C ALA A 24 1.44 -5.89 8.98
N SER A 25 1.28 -6.33 7.72
CA SER A 25 0.07 -6.92 7.14
C SER A 25 -0.40 -8.21 7.83
N GLY A 26 0.51 -8.93 8.50
CA GLY A 26 0.16 -10.05 9.38
C GLY A 26 -0.51 -9.65 10.70
N HIS A 27 -0.50 -8.36 11.06
CA HIS A 27 -0.97 -7.84 12.35
C HIS A 27 -2.05 -6.76 12.23
N ARG A 28 -2.07 -6.01 11.11
CA ARG A 28 -3.02 -4.94 10.81
C ARG A 28 -3.42 -5.04 9.34
N PRO A 29 -4.58 -4.50 8.93
CA PRO A 29 -4.97 -4.50 7.53
C PRO A 29 -3.88 -3.86 6.67
N GLU A 30 -3.56 -4.50 5.54
CA GLU A 30 -2.50 -4.06 4.63
C GLU A 30 -2.79 -2.67 4.03
N HIS A 31 -1.73 -1.96 3.63
CA HIS A 31 -1.81 -0.62 3.05
C HIS A 31 -2.51 0.44 3.92
N THR A 32 -2.51 0.23 5.24
CA THR A 32 -3.05 1.20 6.19
C THR A 32 -1.93 1.93 6.92
N LEU A 33 -2.23 3.15 7.36
CA LEU A 33 -1.31 3.90 8.21
C LEU A 33 -1.01 3.16 9.53
N ALA A 34 -1.96 2.37 10.03
CA ALA A 34 -1.77 1.53 11.21
C ALA A 34 -0.77 0.39 10.95
N ALA A 35 -0.86 -0.29 9.81
CA ALA A 35 0.12 -1.32 9.41
C ALA A 35 1.51 -0.74 9.16
N TYR A 36 1.60 0.45 8.57
CA TYR A 36 2.87 1.14 8.33
C TYR A 36 3.54 1.56 9.63
N ARG A 37 2.81 2.21 10.55
CA ARG A 37 3.33 2.58 11.87
C ARG A 37 3.81 1.37 12.66
N LEU A 38 3.01 0.30 12.70
CA LEU A 38 3.40 -0.91 13.40
C LEU A 38 4.65 -1.56 12.77
N ALA A 39 4.80 -1.54 11.45
CA ALA A 39 6.01 -2.03 10.79
C ALA A 39 7.25 -1.25 11.22
N VAL A 40 7.16 0.09 11.30
CA VAL A 40 8.24 0.94 11.81
C VAL A 40 8.54 0.62 13.27
N GLU A 41 7.52 0.49 14.12
CA GLU A 41 7.68 0.11 15.53
C GLU A 41 8.33 -1.28 15.72
N MET A 42 8.09 -2.20 14.79
CA MET A 42 8.69 -3.54 14.76
C MET A 42 10.12 -3.56 14.20
N GLY A 43 10.64 -2.43 13.74
CA GLY A 43 12.01 -2.30 13.24
C GLY A 43 12.19 -2.67 11.78
N ALA A 44 11.15 -2.53 10.94
CA ALA A 44 11.33 -2.64 9.50
C ALA A 44 12.23 -1.52 8.96
N ASP A 45 13.15 -1.87 8.06
CA ASP A 45 14.04 -0.90 7.41
C ASP A 45 13.33 -0.14 6.28
N VAL A 46 12.42 -0.84 5.58
CA VAL A 46 11.66 -0.31 4.44
C VAL A 46 10.21 -0.76 4.53
N ILE A 47 9.28 0.12 4.19
CA ILE A 47 7.89 -0.24 3.90
C ILE A 47 7.78 -0.43 2.39
N GLU A 48 7.20 -1.55 1.98
CA GLU A 48 6.88 -1.81 0.59
C GLU A 48 5.37 -1.59 0.38
N PRO A 49 5.00 -0.62 -0.47
CA PRO A 49 3.62 -0.46 -0.91
C PRO A 49 3.43 -0.89 -2.37
N ASP A 50 2.36 -1.63 -2.62
CA ASP A 50 1.72 -1.69 -3.93
C ASP A 50 1.07 -0.35 -4.24
N VAL A 51 1.15 0.07 -5.51
CA VAL A 51 0.53 1.30 -5.99
C VAL A 51 -0.26 1.06 -7.26
N VAL A 52 -1.43 1.69 -7.35
CA VAL A 52 -2.19 1.81 -8.60
C VAL A 52 -2.43 3.28 -8.92
N SER A 53 -2.85 3.55 -10.16
CA SER A 53 -3.08 4.91 -10.64
C SER A 53 -4.56 5.23 -10.78
N THR A 54 -4.88 6.51 -10.56
CA THR A 54 -6.13 7.15 -10.94
C THR A 54 -6.06 7.65 -12.39
N LYS A 55 -7.21 8.00 -12.97
CA LYS A 55 -7.33 8.57 -14.32
C LYS A 55 -6.48 9.83 -14.51
N ASP A 56 -6.36 10.65 -13.47
CA ASP A 56 -5.59 11.90 -13.45
C ASP A 56 -4.14 11.72 -12.94
N GLY A 57 -3.67 10.47 -12.83
CA GLY A 57 -2.26 10.16 -12.58
C GLY A 57 -1.82 10.23 -11.11
N VAL A 58 -2.74 10.42 -10.17
CA VAL A 58 -2.45 10.30 -8.74
C VAL A 58 -2.24 8.83 -8.39
N LEU A 59 -1.12 8.53 -7.73
CA LEU A 59 -0.80 7.20 -7.24
C LEU A 59 -1.39 6.98 -5.85
N ILE A 60 -1.91 5.78 -5.61
CA ILE A 60 -2.56 5.40 -4.36
C ILE A 60 -2.05 4.04 -3.89
N ALA A 61 -1.76 3.93 -2.59
CA ALA A 61 -1.27 2.70 -1.98
C ALA A 61 -2.41 1.68 -1.83
N ARG A 62 -2.31 0.58 -2.58
CA ARG A 62 -3.28 -0.53 -2.62
C ARG A 62 -2.80 -1.59 -3.60
N HIS A 63 -3.27 -2.82 -3.40
CA HIS A 63 -2.89 -3.94 -4.22
C HIS A 63 -3.76 -4.10 -5.49
N GLU A 64 -5.04 -4.43 -5.35
CA GLU A 64 -5.94 -4.56 -6.51
C GLU A 64 -6.38 -3.19 -7.00
N ASN A 65 -6.59 -2.99 -8.31
CA ASN A 65 -7.22 -1.77 -8.86
C ASN A 65 -8.76 -1.84 -8.90
N GLU A 66 -9.36 -3.02 -8.76
CA GLU A 66 -10.80 -3.21 -8.62
C GLU A 66 -11.26 -2.75 -7.22
N ILE A 67 -12.36 -1.97 -7.12
CA ILE A 67 -12.82 -1.32 -5.87
C ILE A 67 -14.17 -1.78 -5.33
N SER A 68 -14.86 -2.70 -5.99
CA SER A 68 -16.21 -3.12 -5.58
C SER A 68 -16.23 -3.71 -4.17
N GLY A 69 -15.20 -4.49 -3.82
CA GLY A 69 -15.17 -5.24 -2.55
C GLY A 69 -14.76 -4.41 -1.33
N THR A 70 -14.12 -3.27 -1.54
CA THR A 70 -13.46 -2.49 -0.47
C THR A 70 -14.07 -1.12 -0.26
N THR A 71 -14.89 -0.64 -1.20
CA THR A 71 -15.49 0.70 -1.16
C THR A 71 -17.02 0.66 -1.33
N ASP A 72 -17.69 1.77 -1.02
CA ASP A 72 -19.12 1.94 -1.22
C ASP A 72 -19.54 2.24 -2.67
N VAL A 73 -18.63 2.13 -3.66
CA VAL A 73 -18.85 2.52 -5.07
C VAL A 73 -20.10 1.89 -5.70
N ALA A 74 -20.41 0.64 -5.36
CA ALA A 74 -21.58 -0.07 -5.89
C ALA A 74 -22.92 0.56 -5.45
N SER A 75 -22.90 1.35 -4.36
CA SER A 75 -24.06 2.07 -3.84
C SER A 75 -24.17 3.52 -4.33
N ARG A 76 -23.20 4.01 -5.14
CA ARG A 76 -23.14 5.39 -5.67
C ARG A 76 -23.78 5.48 -7.06
N PRO A 77 -25.01 6.03 -7.20
CA PRO A 77 -25.71 6.04 -8.49
C PRO A 77 -24.96 6.80 -9.60
N GLU A 78 -24.25 7.86 -9.25
CA GLU A 78 -23.44 8.66 -10.18
C GLU A 78 -22.29 7.85 -10.83
N PHE A 79 -21.87 6.76 -10.20
CA PHE A 79 -20.81 5.88 -10.70
C PHE A 79 -21.34 4.59 -11.32
N ALA A 80 -22.65 4.34 -11.32
CA ALA A 80 -23.23 3.11 -11.86
C ALA A 80 -22.81 2.81 -13.30
N SER A 81 -22.70 3.85 -14.14
CA SER A 81 -22.29 3.75 -15.55
C SER A 81 -20.80 3.41 -15.75
N ARG A 82 -19.98 3.46 -14.69
CA ARG A 82 -18.54 3.16 -14.73
C ARG A 82 -18.23 1.68 -14.52
N ARG A 83 -19.23 0.86 -14.17
CA ARG A 83 -19.03 -0.58 -14.02
C ARG A 83 -18.66 -1.19 -15.37
N THR A 84 -17.55 -1.90 -15.42
CA THR A 84 -17.04 -2.52 -16.65
C THR A 84 -16.45 -3.90 -16.37
N THR A 85 -16.11 -4.64 -17.42
CA THR A 85 -15.42 -5.94 -17.35
C THR A 85 -14.04 -5.81 -17.99
N ARG A 86 -13.01 -6.30 -17.30
CA ARG A 86 -11.61 -6.28 -17.77
C ARG A 86 -10.97 -7.65 -17.59
N ALA A 87 -10.10 -8.02 -18.51
CA ALA A 87 -9.21 -9.17 -18.35
C ALA A 87 -7.99 -8.75 -17.52
N ILE A 88 -7.87 -9.29 -16.31
CA ILE A 88 -6.74 -9.06 -15.38
C ILE A 88 -6.15 -10.43 -15.05
N ASP A 89 -4.86 -10.60 -15.29
CA ASP A 89 -4.13 -11.87 -15.08
C ASP A 89 -4.83 -13.10 -15.71
N GLY A 90 -5.41 -12.90 -16.90
CA GLY A 90 -6.12 -13.95 -17.63
C GLY A 90 -7.51 -14.30 -17.07
N ARG A 91 -8.05 -13.48 -16.15
CA ARG A 91 -9.39 -13.63 -15.58
C ARG A 91 -10.25 -12.43 -15.92
N GLU A 92 -11.52 -12.69 -16.28
CA GLU A 92 -12.52 -11.65 -16.45
C GLU A 92 -12.99 -11.15 -15.08
N ILE A 93 -12.73 -9.88 -14.78
CA ILE A 93 -13.14 -9.21 -13.55
C ILE A 93 -14.15 -8.12 -13.92
N SER A 94 -15.32 -8.14 -13.28
CA SER A 94 -16.38 -7.16 -13.50
C SER A 94 -16.59 -6.30 -12.26
N GLY A 95 -16.40 -5.00 -12.39
CA GLY A 95 -16.40 -4.09 -11.26
C GLY A 95 -16.12 -2.65 -11.64
N TRP A 96 -15.58 -1.90 -10.68
CA TRP A 96 -15.14 -0.53 -10.86
C TRP A 96 -13.65 -0.48 -10.62
N PHE A 97 -12.90 0.28 -11.44
CA PHE A 97 -11.46 0.26 -11.44
C PHE A 97 -10.89 1.64 -11.21
N THR A 98 -9.82 1.78 -10.41
CA THR A 98 -9.28 3.09 -10.02
C THR A 98 -8.89 3.96 -11.21
N GLU A 99 -8.39 3.37 -12.29
CA GLU A 99 -8.00 4.09 -13.51
C GLU A 99 -9.18 4.75 -14.25
N ASP A 100 -10.43 4.46 -13.87
CA ASP A 100 -11.63 5.08 -14.45
C ASP A 100 -12.10 6.34 -13.68
N PHE A 101 -11.50 6.61 -12.52
CA PHE A 101 -11.83 7.70 -11.60
C PHE A 101 -10.69 8.69 -11.46
N THR A 102 -11.01 9.97 -11.31
CA THR A 102 -10.07 10.97 -10.80
C THR A 102 -9.87 10.81 -9.28
N TRP A 103 -8.78 11.33 -8.72
CA TRP A 103 -8.62 11.37 -7.26
C TRP A 103 -9.75 12.14 -6.57
N ALA A 104 -10.23 13.23 -7.18
CA ALA A 104 -11.33 14.02 -6.65
C ALA A 104 -12.64 13.21 -6.53
N GLU A 105 -12.91 12.28 -7.47
CA GLU A 105 -14.04 11.36 -7.38
C GLU A 105 -13.77 10.23 -6.37
N LEU A 106 -12.60 9.59 -6.48
CA LEU A 106 -12.25 8.40 -5.69
C LEU A 106 -12.16 8.70 -4.19
N SER A 107 -11.63 9.87 -3.82
CA SER A 107 -11.55 10.32 -2.41
C SER A 107 -12.90 10.61 -1.75
N THR A 108 -14.01 10.57 -2.51
CA THR A 108 -15.36 10.67 -1.94
C THR A 108 -15.94 9.33 -1.50
N LEU A 109 -15.36 8.22 -1.96
CA LEU A 109 -15.80 6.88 -1.62
C LEU A 109 -15.46 6.55 -0.16
N ARG A 110 -16.28 5.71 0.46
CA ARG A 110 -16.06 5.23 1.82
C ARG A 110 -15.56 3.79 1.80
N ASP A 111 -14.60 3.50 2.66
CA ASP A 111 -14.15 2.14 2.89
C ASP A 111 -15.25 1.33 3.58
N LEU A 112 -15.43 0.09 3.13
CA LEU A 112 -16.35 -0.87 3.76
C LEU A 112 -15.73 -1.55 4.98
N ALA A 113 -14.40 -1.58 5.05
CA ALA A 113 -13.66 -2.08 6.20
C ALA A 113 -13.13 -0.90 7.04
N PRO A 114 -13.35 -0.91 8.37
CA PRO A 114 -12.69 0.06 9.23
C PRO A 114 -11.17 -0.16 9.10
N GLU A 115 -10.45 0.93 8.84
CA GLU A 115 -8.98 1.02 8.70
C GLU A 115 -8.41 0.98 7.28
N MET A 116 -9.13 0.57 6.23
CA MET A 116 -8.65 0.88 4.87
C MET A 116 -8.56 2.40 4.76
N THR A 117 -7.39 2.92 4.40
CA THR A 117 -7.19 4.33 4.13
C THR A 117 -6.42 4.36 2.85
N VAL A 118 -7.03 4.88 1.79
CA VAL A 118 -6.31 5.11 0.54
C VAL A 118 -5.27 6.19 0.80
N VAL A 119 -4.02 5.78 1.00
CA VAL A 119 -2.90 6.70 1.15
C VAL A 119 -2.49 7.14 -0.25
N VAL A 120 -2.59 8.44 -0.54
CA VAL A 120 -1.96 8.99 -1.74
C VAL A 120 -0.47 8.76 -1.62
N ALA A 121 0.10 8.03 -2.57
CA ALA A 121 1.53 7.82 -2.66
C ALA A 121 2.19 9.11 -3.15
N ASP A 122 2.25 10.12 -2.28
CA ASP A 122 3.23 11.19 -2.43
C ASP A 122 4.60 10.56 -2.13
N ALA A 123 5.64 10.95 -2.87
CA ALA A 123 7.03 10.52 -2.66
C ALA A 123 7.58 10.92 -1.28
N LYS A 124 6.74 11.48 -0.40
CA LYS A 124 6.98 11.85 0.99
C LYS A 124 6.49 10.78 1.97
N VAL A 125 6.78 9.51 1.72
CA VAL A 125 6.74 8.42 2.73
C VAL A 125 7.82 8.61 3.83
N HIS A 126 8.25 9.86 4.06
CA HIS A 126 9.18 10.24 5.13
C HIS A 126 8.47 10.75 6.39
N GLN A 127 7.14 10.67 6.47
CA GLN A 127 6.35 11.15 7.61
C GLN A 127 5.56 10.06 8.35
N VAL A 128 5.84 8.78 8.08
CA VAL A 128 5.41 7.65 8.93
C VAL A 128 6.45 7.33 9.98
#